data_AF-A0A8S8YV88-F1
#
_entry.id   AF-A0A8S8YV88-F1
#
_cell.length_a   1.000
_cell.length_b   1.000
_cell.length_c   1.000
_cell.angle_alpha   90.00
_cell.angle_beta   90.00
_cell.angle_gamma   90.00
#
_symmetry.space_group_name_H-M   'P 1'
#
loop_
_entity.id
_entity.type
_entity.pdbx_description
1 polymer ?
#
loop_
_entity_poly.entity_id
_entity_poly.type
_entity_poly.pdbx_seq_one_letter_code
_entity_poly.pdbx_strand_id
1 'polypeptide(L)'
;MMIPQNYSSVIKNLENIKSEFMTLREYVGDNEDVLLEKISSISEMINRTEASSAEFHKKADSIIQELQKIRNSTNKAAITTSNEVIGLLKLSEYQSNIRMLAESKYGTLNDIEKMAEQTAEIINIFDKISIESEKKIPLPHEVRQWAISTIFDCADKWEIRFDDLFKTLLVPLGKNLLKESIRMQQVRDIFGVKAVDKIKTELELS
;
A
#
# COMPACT_ATOMS: atom_id res chain seq x y z
N MET A 1 21.06 -10.48 -23.97
CA MET A 1 20.46 -10.77 -22.65
C MET A 1 19.98 -9.44 -22.10
N MET A 2 18.66 -9.20 -22.11
CA MET A 2 18.08 -7.91 -21.72
C MET A 2 18.01 -7.79 -20.19
N ILE A 3 18.51 -6.70 -19.65
CA ILE A 3 18.36 -6.29 -18.24
C ILE A 3 16.96 -5.66 -18.09
N PRO A 4 16.08 -6.10 -17.17
CA PRO A 4 14.77 -5.48 -17.02
C PRO A 4 14.86 -4.08 -16.39
N GLN A 5 14.35 -3.10 -17.14
CA GLN A 5 14.34 -1.66 -16.88
C GLN A 5 13.18 -1.20 -15.97
N ASN A 6 13.20 -1.47 -14.65
CA ASN A 6 12.16 -0.91 -13.76
C ASN A 6 12.61 -0.27 -12.44
N TYR A 7 13.92 -0.06 -12.26
CA TYR A 7 14.42 0.76 -11.14
C TYR A 7 14.13 2.26 -11.33
N SER A 8 14.02 2.72 -12.59
CA SER A 8 13.83 4.13 -12.93
C SER A 8 12.50 4.72 -12.45
N SER A 9 11.40 3.94 -12.47
CA SER A 9 10.07 4.42 -12.03
C SER A 9 9.97 4.52 -10.50
N VAL A 10 10.60 3.57 -9.79
CA VAL A 10 10.72 3.55 -8.32
C VAL A 10 11.61 4.69 -7.83
N ILE A 11 12.74 4.93 -8.50
CA ILE A 11 13.63 6.07 -8.22
C ILE A 11 12.89 7.40 -8.43
N LYS A 12 12.14 7.53 -9.53
CA LYS A 12 11.39 8.75 -9.85
C LYS A 12 10.26 9.04 -8.86
N ASN A 13 9.63 7.99 -8.30
CA ASN A 13 8.62 8.13 -7.25
C ASN A 13 9.25 8.46 -5.89
N LEU A 14 10.42 7.93 -5.58
CA LEU A 14 11.19 8.32 -4.38
C LEU A 14 11.69 9.77 -4.48
N GLU A 15 12.09 10.21 -5.68
CA GLU A 15 12.44 11.61 -5.96
C GLU A 15 11.24 12.54 -5.80
N ASN A 16 10.04 12.11 -6.19
CA ASN A 16 8.80 12.85 -5.95
C ASN A 16 8.44 12.93 -4.46
N ILE A 17 8.51 11.81 -3.72
CA ILE A 17 8.29 11.78 -2.27
C ILE A 17 9.31 12.67 -1.55
N LYS A 18 10.57 12.64 -1.99
CA LYS A 18 11.65 13.52 -1.49
C LYS A 18 11.35 14.99 -1.78
N SER A 19 10.86 15.32 -2.98
CA SER A 19 10.46 16.68 -3.34
C SER A 19 9.31 17.19 -2.49
N GLU A 20 8.27 16.36 -2.30
CA GLU A 20 7.11 16.70 -1.49
C GLU A 20 7.48 16.92 -0.02
N PHE A 21 8.43 16.14 0.49
CA PHE A 21 8.96 16.30 1.86
C PHE A 21 9.79 17.58 2.02
N MET A 22 10.56 17.97 0.99
CA MET A 22 11.28 19.25 0.96
C MET A 22 10.34 20.45 0.89
N THR A 23 9.23 20.34 0.16
CA THR A 23 8.17 21.35 0.17
C THR A 23 7.48 21.42 1.54
N LEU A 24 7.30 20.28 2.21
CA LEU A 24 6.77 20.19 3.57
C LEU A 24 7.68 20.91 4.58
N ARG A 25 9.00 20.79 4.42
CA ARG A 25 10.02 21.52 5.19
C ARG A 25 9.89 23.05 5.03
N GLU A 26 9.66 23.54 3.82
CA GLU A 26 9.44 24.98 3.56
C GLU A 26 8.10 25.47 4.14
N TYR A 27 7.09 24.61 4.20
CA TYR A 27 5.74 24.97 4.67
C TYR A 27 5.62 25.04 6.20
N VAL A 28 6.50 24.36 6.95
CA VAL A 28 6.48 24.33 8.42
C VAL A 28 7.05 25.61 9.04
N GLY A 29 7.87 26.38 8.32
CA GLY A 29 8.47 27.64 8.81
C GLY A 29 9.37 27.46 10.05
N ASP A 30 10.03 28.53 10.49
CA ASP A 30 11.06 28.56 11.55
C ASP A 30 10.61 28.13 12.97
N ASN A 31 9.46 27.48 13.15
CA ASN A 31 9.03 26.99 14.44
C ASN A 31 9.16 25.47 14.56
N GLU A 32 10.04 25.10 15.50
CA GLU A 32 10.46 23.77 15.96
C GLU A 32 11.62 23.16 15.18
N ASP A 33 12.82 23.73 15.41
CA ASP A 33 14.14 23.17 15.05
C ASP A 33 14.25 21.66 15.32
N VAL A 34 13.65 21.17 16.40
CA VAL A 34 13.63 19.75 16.78
C VAL A 34 12.82 18.90 15.78
N LEU A 35 11.72 19.43 15.25
CA LEU A 35 10.86 18.73 14.28
C LEU A 35 11.53 18.69 12.91
N LEU A 36 12.16 19.79 12.49
CA LEU A 36 12.98 19.86 11.27
C LEU A 36 14.22 18.97 11.32
N GLU A 37 14.91 18.91 12.46
CA GLU A 37 16.09 18.05 12.66
C GLU A 37 15.70 16.56 12.68
N LYS A 38 14.53 16.23 13.26
CA LYS A 38 13.95 14.88 13.22
C LYS A 38 13.50 14.48 11.81
N ILE A 39 12.83 15.37 11.09
CA ILE A 39 12.43 15.20 9.67
C ILE A 39 13.67 15.02 8.79
N SER A 40 14.73 15.82 8.99
CA SER A 40 15.99 15.69 8.26
C SER A 40 16.72 14.38 8.57
N SER A 41 16.74 13.96 9.85
CA SER A 41 17.27 12.65 10.26
C SER A 41 16.47 11.48 9.65
N ILE A 42 15.15 11.63 9.52
CA ILE A 42 14.26 10.65 8.87
C ILE A 42 14.56 10.55 7.36
N SER A 43 14.78 11.69 6.70
CA SER A 43 15.16 11.74 5.28
C SER A 43 16.52 11.09 5.03
N GLU A 44 17.52 11.35 5.87
CA GLU A 44 18.83 10.69 5.81
C GLU A 44 18.76 9.18 6.11
N MET A 45 17.83 8.73 6.95
CA MET A 45 17.62 7.29 7.23
C MET A 45 16.94 6.55 6.06
N ILE A 46 16.00 7.18 5.36
CA ILE A 46 15.39 6.63 4.14
C ILE A 46 16.44 6.52 3.03
N ASN A 47 17.34 7.50 2.90
CA ASN A 47 18.46 7.48 1.93
C ASN A 47 19.47 6.33 2.14
N ARG A 48 19.47 5.64 3.29
CA ARG A 48 20.46 4.59 3.64
C ARG A 48 19.96 3.14 3.61
N THR A 49 18.68 2.87 3.32
CA THR A 49 18.10 1.55 3.63
C THR A 49 17.96 0.63 2.40
N GLU A 50 18.95 -0.25 2.23
CA GLU A 50 18.83 -1.63 1.71
C GLU A 50 18.70 -2.66 2.85
N ALA A 51 18.50 -2.23 4.11
CA ALA A 51 18.52 -3.11 5.29
C ALA A 51 17.11 -3.65 5.66
N SER A 52 16.96 -4.99 5.62
CA SER A 52 15.86 -5.85 6.10
C SER A 52 14.53 -5.20 6.54
N SER A 53 13.41 -5.65 5.94
CA SER A 53 12.02 -5.22 6.24
C SER A 53 11.74 -5.10 7.75
N ALA A 54 12.24 -6.03 8.57
CA ALA A 54 12.02 -6.06 10.02
C ALA A 54 12.56 -4.81 10.77
N GLU A 55 13.64 -4.21 10.29
CA GLU A 55 14.19 -2.98 10.88
C GLU A 55 13.37 -1.76 10.47
N PHE A 56 12.88 -1.74 9.23
CA PHE A 56 11.95 -0.72 8.75
C PHE A 56 10.65 -0.71 9.56
N HIS A 57 10.00 -1.86 9.78
CA HIS A 57 8.75 -1.95 10.56
C HIS A 57 8.89 -1.37 11.97
N LYS A 58 9.94 -1.79 12.72
CA LYS A 58 10.18 -1.30 14.09
C LYS A 58 10.37 0.22 14.13
N LYS A 59 11.06 0.77 13.13
CA LYS A 59 11.32 2.21 13.05
C LYS A 59 10.08 2.99 12.62
N ALA A 60 9.32 2.48 11.66
CA ALA A 60 8.05 3.07 11.24
C ALA A 60 7.05 3.12 12.41
N ASP A 61 6.93 2.04 13.19
CA ASP A 61 6.08 2.01 14.39
C ASP A 61 6.51 3.03 15.44
N SER A 62 7.81 3.19 15.70
CA SER A 62 8.31 4.22 16.62
C SER A 62 7.94 5.63 16.14
N ILE A 63 8.06 5.91 14.84
CA ILE A 63 7.72 7.21 14.25
C ILE A 63 6.22 7.46 14.34
N ILE A 64 5.40 6.46 14.02
CA ILE A 64 3.94 6.56 14.13
C ILE A 64 3.53 6.88 15.58
N GLN A 65 4.16 6.26 16.57
CA GLN A 65 3.89 6.56 17.98
C GLN A 65 4.25 8.01 18.36
N GLU A 66 5.36 8.55 17.86
CA GLU A 66 5.72 9.96 18.10
C GLU A 66 4.72 10.91 17.41
N LEU A 67 4.35 10.64 16.16
CA LEU A 67 3.37 11.43 15.42
C LEU A 67 1.98 11.42 16.08
N GLN A 68 1.57 10.28 16.64
CA GLN A 68 0.33 10.18 17.41
C GLN A 68 0.36 11.03 18.69
N LYS A 69 1.51 11.16 19.35
CA LYS A 69 1.65 12.06 20.52
C LYS A 69 1.50 13.52 20.11
N ILE A 70 2.16 13.93 19.03
CA ILE A 70 2.08 15.31 18.47
C ILE A 70 0.64 15.64 18.08
N ARG A 71 -0.05 14.68 17.44
CA ARG A 71 -1.46 14.81 17.06
C ARG A 71 -2.37 15.12 18.25
N ASN A 72 -2.13 14.51 19.41
CA ASN A 72 -2.99 14.67 20.59
C ASN A 72 -2.77 16.00 21.34
N SER A 73 -1.74 16.79 20.99
CA SER A 73 -1.34 18.00 21.71
C SER A 73 -1.37 19.31 20.89
N THR A 74 -1.67 19.27 19.58
CA THR A 74 -1.43 20.40 18.64
C THR A 74 -2.66 20.75 17.78
N ASN A 75 -2.59 21.84 17.00
CA ASN A 75 -3.66 22.38 16.14
C ASN A 75 -3.99 21.51 14.89
N LYS A 76 -5.13 21.81 14.24
CA LYS A 76 -5.72 21.04 13.11
C LYS A 76 -4.77 20.85 11.90
N ALA A 77 -3.87 21.79 11.64
CA ALA A 77 -2.92 21.69 10.53
C ALA A 77 -1.86 20.60 10.80
N ALA A 78 -1.25 20.59 11.99
CA ALA A 78 -0.27 19.56 12.36
C ALA A 78 -0.89 18.17 12.46
N ILE A 79 -2.16 18.07 12.87
CA ILE A 79 -2.93 16.81 12.87
C ILE A 79 -3.06 16.26 11.44
N THR A 80 -3.39 17.13 10.48
CA THR A 80 -3.56 16.74 9.07
C THR A 80 -2.25 16.22 8.49
N THR A 81 -1.15 16.96 8.67
CA THR A 81 0.18 16.55 8.23
C THR A 81 0.65 15.25 8.89
N SER A 82 0.42 15.09 10.19
CA SER A 82 0.79 13.85 10.90
C SER A 82 0.02 12.64 10.35
N ASN A 83 -1.26 12.80 10.06
CA ASN A 83 -2.09 11.75 9.45
C ASN A 83 -1.63 11.40 8.03
N GLU A 84 -1.27 12.39 7.21
CA GLU A 84 -0.70 12.17 5.86
C GLU A 84 0.61 11.36 5.94
N VAL A 85 1.52 11.71 6.85
CA VAL A 85 2.78 10.96 7.07
C VAL A 85 2.52 9.54 7.60
N ILE A 86 1.59 9.36 8.55
CA ILE A 86 1.21 8.03 9.03
C ILE A 86 0.65 7.17 7.89
N GLY A 87 -0.19 7.74 7.03
CA GLY A 87 -0.72 7.05 5.85
C GLY A 87 0.36 6.56 4.91
N LEU A 88 1.37 7.39 4.62
CA LEU A 88 2.51 7.02 3.76
C LEU A 88 3.36 5.90 4.37
N LEU A 89 3.61 5.96 5.69
CA LEU A 89 4.37 4.91 6.39
C LEU A 89 3.62 3.58 6.37
N LYS A 90 2.31 3.58 6.66
CA LYS A 90 1.48 2.37 6.60
C LYS A 90 1.34 1.83 5.19
N LEU A 91 1.27 2.68 4.18
CA LEU A 91 1.27 2.27 2.77
C LEU A 91 2.59 1.57 2.40
N SER A 92 3.71 2.14 2.82
CA SER A 92 5.05 1.58 2.55
C SER A 92 5.22 0.22 3.24
N GLU A 93 4.78 0.10 4.49
CA GLU A 93 4.73 -1.16 5.24
C GLU A 93 3.92 -2.23 4.50
N TYR A 94 2.68 -1.89 4.14
CA TYR A 94 1.79 -2.77 3.40
C TYR A 94 2.40 -3.25 2.08
N GLN A 95 2.94 -2.33 1.28
CA GLN A 95 3.56 -2.67 0.00
C GLN A 95 4.77 -3.59 0.17
N SER A 96 5.57 -3.39 1.21
CA SER A 96 6.70 -4.27 1.55
C SER A 96 6.21 -5.68 1.87
N ASN A 97 5.19 -5.82 2.73
CA ASN A 97 4.65 -7.11 3.14
C ASN A 97 4.09 -7.90 1.95
N ILE A 98 3.30 -7.26 1.09
CA ILE A 98 2.75 -7.88 -0.11
C ILE A 98 3.86 -8.35 -1.07
N ARG A 99 4.92 -7.55 -1.26
CA ARG A 99 6.07 -7.96 -2.08
C ARG A 99 6.81 -9.16 -1.48
N MET A 100 7.06 -9.13 -0.18
CA MET A 100 7.74 -10.24 0.51
C MET A 100 6.96 -11.56 0.39
N LEU A 101 5.62 -11.51 0.54
CA LEU A 101 4.76 -12.67 0.28
C LEU A 101 4.86 -13.10 -1.19
N ALA A 102 4.81 -12.15 -2.12
CA ALA A 102 4.87 -12.40 -3.54
C ALA A 102 6.23 -12.90 -4.05
N GLU A 103 7.31 -12.73 -3.31
CA GLU A 103 8.63 -13.29 -3.63
C GLU A 103 8.75 -14.78 -3.30
N SER A 104 7.85 -15.31 -2.45
CA SER A 104 7.89 -16.72 -2.09
C SER A 104 7.65 -17.62 -3.31
N LYS A 105 8.49 -18.63 -3.48
CA LYS A 105 8.36 -19.61 -4.58
C LYS A 105 7.08 -20.44 -4.46
N TYR A 106 6.66 -20.72 -3.23
CA TYR A 106 5.47 -21.51 -2.92
C TYR A 106 4.58 -20.73 -1.95
N GLY A 107 3.27 -20.99 -2.02
CA GLY A 107 2.31 -20.39 -1.12
C GLY A 107 1.02 -21.18 -1.12
N THR A 108 0.14 -20.82 -0.21
CA THR A 108 -1.12 -21.52 0.05
C THR A 108 -2.29 -20.55 -0.01
N LEU A 109 -3.51 -21.08 0.02
CA LEU A 109 -4.71 -20.25 0.09
C LEU A 109 -4.73 -19.34 1.34
N ASN A 110 -4.11 -19.79 2.43
CA ASN A 110 -3.95 -18.98 3.64
C ASN A 110 -3.00 -17.78 3.43
N ASP A 111 -2.02 -17.87 2.53
CA ASP A 111 -1.17 -16.74 2.19
C ASP A 111 -1.93 -15.72 1.30
N ILE A 112 -2.79 -16.20 0.40
CA ILE A 112 -3.74 -15.36 -0.34
C ILE A 112 -4.70 -14.64 0.60
N GLU A 113 -5.25 -15.34 1.58
CA GLU A 113 -6.13 -14.77 2.60
C GLU A 113 -5.44 -13.62 3.35
N LYS A 114 -4.21 -13.84 3.83
CA LYS A 114 -3.41 -12.79 4.47
C LYS A 114 -3.17 -11.58 3.56
N MET A 115 -2.85 -11.79 2.28
CA MET A 115 -2.68 -10.68 1.33
C MET A 115 -3.98 -9.89 1.16
N ALA A 116 -5.11 -10.57 1.13
CA ALA A 116 -6.43 -9.95 1.03
C ALA A 116 -6.81 -9.18 2.30
N GLU A 117 -6.57 -9.75 3.48
CA GLU A 117 -6.78 -9.10 4.78
C GLU A 117 -5.93 -7.83 4.93
N GLN A 118 -4.62 -7.91 4.61
CA GLN A 118 -3.75 -6.74 4.64
C GLN A 118 -4.20 -5.65 3.66
N THR A 119 -4.73 -6.05 2.50
CA THR A 119 -5.29 -5.11 1.52
C THR A 119 -6.53 -4.41 2.07
N ALA A 120 -7.44 -5.15 2.71
CA ALA A 120 -8.60 -4.57 3.37
C ALA A 120 -8.20 -3.63 4.52
N GLU A 121 -7.19 -3.99 5.31
CA GLU A 121 -6.68 -3.17 6.40
C GLU A 121 -6.15 -1.81 5.92
N ILE A 122 -5.30 -1.79 4.89
CA ILE A 122 -4.73 -0.53 4.38
C ILE A 122 -5.81 0.38 3.78
N ILE A 123 -6.86 -0.18 3.16
CA ILE A 123 -8.01 0.59 2.68
C ILE A 123 -8.72 1.25 3.85
N ASN A 124 -9.03 0.50 4.90
CA ASN A 124 -9.70 1.02 6.10
C ASN A 124 -8.88 2.11 6.80
N ILE A 125 -7.54 1.99 6.82
CA ILE A 125 -6.65 3.03 7.35
C ILE A 125 -6.78 4.33 6.56
N PHE A 126 -6.75 4.27 5.23
CA PHE A 126 -6.88 5.46 4.38
C PHE A 126 -8.29 6.07 4.43
N ASP A 127 -9.32 5.26 4.56
CA ASP A 127 -10.70 5.75 4.76
C ASP A 127 -10.82 6.48 6.10
N LYS A 128 -10.22 5.94 7.16
CA LYS A 128 -10.18 6.60 8.47
C LYS A 128 -9.42 7.92 8.43
N ILE A 129 -8.23 7.94 7.82
CA ILE A 129 -7.45 9.17 7.63
C ILE A 129 -8.26 10.20 6.84
N SER A 130 -8.97 9.78 5.80
CA SER A 130 -9.82 10.67 4.99
C SER A 130 -10.92 11.34 5.81
N ILE A 131 -11.60 10.57 6.66
CA ILE A 131 -12.65 11.07 7.55
C ILE A 131 -12.05 12.06 8.56
N GLU A 132 -10.94 11.70 9.21
CA GLU A 132 -10.29 12.53 10.23
C GLU A 132 -9.74 13.84 9.66
N SER A 133 -9.25 13.83 8.42
CA SER A 133 -8.66 15.00 7.77
C SER A 133 -9.69 15.87 7.03
N GLU A 134 -10.97 15.49 6.98
CA GLU A 134 -12.02 16.13 6.16
C GLU A 134 -11.62 16.27 4.66
N LYS A 135 -10.62 15.50 4.23
CA LYS A 135 -10.08 15.46 2.88
C LYS A 135 -10.31 14.05 2.34
N LYS A 136 -10.84 13.94 1.13
CA LYS A 136 -11.04 12.64 0.49
C LYS A 136 -9.68 12.12 -0.02
N ILE A 137 -8.94 11.42 0.84
CA ILE A 137 -7.65 10.78 0.54
C ILE A 137 -7.83 9.25 0.60
N PRO A 138 -8.66 8.67 -0.27
CA PRO A 138 -8.81 7.21 -0.30
C PRO A 138 -7.50 6.59 -0.77
N LEU A 139 -7.30 5.32 -0.47
CA LEU A 139 -6.18 4.57 -1.00
C LEU A 139 -6.17 4.69 -2.54
N PRO A 140 -5.07 5.08 -3.20
CA PRO A 140 -5.06 5.28 -4.65
C PRO A 140 -5.53 4.04 -5.42
N HIS A 141 -6.29 4.26 -6.49
CA HIS A 141 -6.86 3.17 -7.28
C HIS A 141 -5.77 2.24 -7.85
N GLU A 142 -4.65 2.81 -8.24
CA GLU A 142 -3.48 2.11 -8.79
C GLU A 142 -2.88 1.15 -7.76
N VAL A 143 -2.88 1.53 -6.47
CA VAL A 143 -2.42 0.66 -5.38
C VAL A 143 -3.39 -0.50 -5.19
N ARG A 144 -4.71 -0.24 -5.24
CA ARG A 144 -5.73 -1.30 -5.16
C ARG A 144 -5.60 -2.29 -6.30
N GLN A 145 -5.48 -1.81 -7.53
CA GLN A 145 -5.25 -2.65 -8.71
C GLN A 145 -3.95 -3.44 -8.60
N TRP A 146 -2.85 -2.79 -8.21
CA TRP A 146 -1.56 -3.46 -8.03
C TRP A 146 -1.65 -4.60 -7.02
N ALA A 147 -2.33 -4.39 -5.90
CA ALA A 147 -2.54 -5.42 -4.89
C ALA A 147 -3.26 -6.65 -5.44
N ILE A 148 -4.42 -6.44 -6.08
CA ILE A 148 -5.21 -7.53 -6.65
C ILE A 148 -4.46 -8.24 -7.78
N SER A 149 -3.79 -7.49 -8.65
CA SER A 149 -2.94 -8.08 -9.68
C SER A 149 -1.82 -8.94 -9.10
N THR A 150 -1.17 -8.47 -8.04
CA THR A 150 -0.09 -9.22 -7.37
C THR A 150 -0.63 -10.52 -6.77
N ILE A 151 -1.82 -10.48 -6.16
CA ILE A 151 -2.48 -11.68 -5.61
C ILE A 151 -2.76 -12.70 -6.72
N PHE A 152 -3.25 -12.26 -7.89
CA PHE A 152 -3.49 -13.15 -9.02
C PHE A 152 -2.22 -13.76 -9.60
N ASP A 153 -1.14 -12.99 -9.72
CA ASP A 153 0.15 -13.50 -10.15
C ASP A 153 0.72 -14.53 -9.15
N CYS A 154 0.50 -14.32 -7.84
CA CYS A 154 0.86 -15.29 -6.81
C CYS A 154 0.02 -16.56 -6.92
N ALA A 155 -1.29 -16.43 -7.13
CA ALA A 155 -2.18 -17.56 -7.29
C ALA A 155 -1.85 -18.40 -8.54
N ASP A 156 -1.48 -17.77 -9.66
CA ASP A 156 -0.97 -18.45 -10.85
C ASP A 156 0.29 -19.27 -10.53
N LYS A 157 1.31 -18.58 -9.99
CA LYS A 157 2.59 -19.17 -9.61
C LYS A 157 2.46 -20.32 -8.60
N TRP A 158 1.50 -20.22 -7.68
CA TRP A 158 1.25 -21.25 -6.66
C TRP A 158 0.17 -22.26 -7.07
N GLU A 159 -0.27 -22.22 -8.33
CA GLU A 159 -1.27 -23.12 -8.93
C GLU A 159 -2.59 -23.18 -8.12
N ILE A 160 -2.99 -22.05 -7.53
CA ILE A 160 -4.24 -21.94 -6.77
C ILE A 160 -5.40 -21.84 -7.73
N ARG A 161 -6.40 -22.71 -7.56
CA ARG A 161 -7.61 -22.72 -8.39
C ARG A 161 -8.36 -21.40 -8.27
N PHE A 162 -8.78 -20.86 -9.40
CA PHE A 162 -9.54 -19.61 -9.49
C PHE A 162 -10.75 -19.58 -8.55
N ASP A 163 -11.49 -20.68 -8.45
CA ASP A 163 -12.70 -20.76 -7.62
C ASP A 163 -12.43 -20.58 -6.12
N ASP A 164 -11.30 -21.12 -5.64
CA ASP A 164 -10.90 -21.01 -4.25
C ASP A 164 -10.34 -19.61 -4.00
N LEU A 165 -9.45 -19.13 -4.88
CA LEU A 165 -8.92 -17.76 -4.88
C LEU A 165 -10.02 -16.70 -4.81
N PHE A 166 -10.99 -16.76 -5.73
CA PHE A 166 -12.01 -15.72 -5.86
C PHE A 166 -12.95 -15.70 -4.64
N LYS A 167 -13.28 -16.86 -4.08
CA LYS A 167 -14.04 -16.95 -2.82
C LYS A 167 -13.26 -16.37 -1.65
N THR A 168 -11.98 -16.69 -1.52
CA THR A 168 -11.11 -16.16 -0.47
C THR A 168 -10.98 -14.64 -0.57
N LEU A 169 -10.94 -14.07 -1.78
CA LEU A 169 -10.88 -12.61 -1.95
C LEU A 169 -12.20 -11.91 -1.66
N LEU A 170 -13.34 -12.52 -2.00
CA LEU A 170 -14.66 -11.92 -1.81
C LEU A 170 -14.97 -11.60 -0.34
N VAL A 171 -14.48 -12.41 0.60
CA VAL A 171 -14.78 -12.26 2.03
C VAL A 171 -14.21 -10.95 2.62
N PRO A 172 -12.88 -10.69 2.58
CA PRO A 172 -12.32 -9.47 3.14
C PRO A 172 -12.48 -8.24 2.25
N LEU A 173 -12.51 -8.40 0.91
CA LEU A 173 -12.47 -7.26 -0.02
C LEU A 173 -13.85 -6.83 -0.52
N GLY A 174 -14.82 -7.75 -0.54
CA GLY A 174 -16.17 -7.50 -1.04
C GLY A 174 -16.25 -7.26 -2.55
N LYS A 175 -17.49 -7.25 -3.06
CA LYS A 175 -17.76 -7.14 -4.51
C LYS A 175 -17.31 -5.80 -5.11
N ASN A 176 -17.58 -4.69 -4.42
CA ASN A 176 -17.33 -3.34 -4.96
C ASN A 176 -15.84 -3.11 -5.22
N LEU A 177 -14.99 -3.48 -4.26
CA LEU A 177 -13.55 -3.32 -4.41
C LEU A 177 -13.01 -4.15 -5.56
N LEU A 178 -13.42 -5.42 -5.65
CA LEU A 178 -13.00 -6.35 -6.69
C LEU A 178 -13.48 -5.87 -8.07
N LYS A 179 -14.70 -5.34 -8.15
CA LYS A 179 -15.27 -4.77 -9.39
C LYS A 179 -14.43 -3.63 -9.95
N GLU A 180 -13.93 -2.75 -9.08
CA GLU A 180 -13.07 -1.64 -9.49
C GLU A 180 -11.64 -2.07 -9.76
N SER A 181 -11.11 -3.04 -9.01
CA SER A 181 -9.67 -3.28 -8.93
C SER A 181 -9.18 -4.43 -9.82
N ILE A 182 -10.06 -5.33 -10.26
CA ILE A 182 -9.69 -6.48 -11.10
C ILE A 182 -9.39 -6.06 -12.53
N ARG A 183 -8.24 -6.50 -13.04
CA ARG A 183 -7.90 -6.40 -14.46
C ARG A 183 -8.38 -7.65 -15.21
N MET A 184 -9.48 -7.52 -15.95
CA MET A 184 -10.09 -8.65 -16.68
C MET A 184 -9.13 -9.35 -17.65
N GLN A 185 -8.24 -8.59 -18.28
CA GLN A 185 -7.25 -9.14 -19.20
C GLN A 185 -6.29 -10.09 -18.47
N GLN A 186 -5.80 -9.71 -17.29
CA GLN A 186 -4.93 -10.57 -16.47
C GLN A 186 -5.64 -11.86 -16.06
N VAL A 187 -6.90 -11.76 -15.61
CA VAL A 187 -7.70 -12.94 -15.27
C VAL A 187 -7.85 -13.87 -16.47
N ARG A 188 -8.11 -13.31 -17.66
CA ARG A 188 -8.23 -14.08 -18.89
C ARG A 188 -6.93 -14.82 -19.23
N ASP A 189 -5.80 -14.13 -19.09
CA ASP A 189 -4.50 -14.65 -19.47
C ASP A 189 -4.02 -15.75 -18.51
N ILE A 190 -4.35 -15.65 -17.23
CA ILE A 190 -3.98 -16.62 -16.19
C ILE A 190 -4.98 -17.78 -16.12
N PHE A 191 -6.27 -17.47 -15.95
CA PHE A 191 -7.31 -18.45 -15.60
C PHE A 191 -8.27 -18.76 -16.76
N GLY A 192 -8.13 -18.08 -17.89
CA GLY A 192 -8.96 -18.29 -19.07
C GLY A 192 -10.30 -17.55 -19.05
N VAL A 193 -11.02 -17.63 -20.17
CA VAL A 193 -12.27 -16.89 -20.41
C VAL A 193 -13.38 -17.29 -19.44
N LYS A 194 -13.44 -18.56 -19.01
CA LYS A 194 -14.46 -19.02 -18.04
C LYS A 194 -14.35 -18.31 -16.69
N ALA A 195 -13.13 -17.98 -16.25
CA ALA A 195 -12.93 -17.22 -15.02
C ALA A 195 -13.45 -15.79 -15.17
N VAL A 196 -13.21 -15.15 -16.32
CA VAL A 196 -13.76 -13.81 -16.64
C VAL A 196 -15.28 -13.82 -16.60
N ASP A 197 -15.94 -14.80 -17.24
CA ASP A 197 -17.39 -14.90 -17.26
C ASP A 197 -17.97 -15.08 -15.85
N LYS A 198 -17.28 -15.85 -15.01
CA LYS A 198 -17.64 -16.01 -13.60
C LYS A 198 -17.52 -14.71 -12.82
N ILE A 199 -16.43 -13.94 -12.99
CA ILE A 199 -16.30 -12.62 -12.36
C ILE A 199 -17.43 -11.69 -12.81
N LYS A 200 -17.73 -11.64 -14.11
CA LYS A 200 -18.81 -10.81 -14.63
C LYS A 200 -20.16 -11.17 -14.00
N THR A 201 -20.44 -12.46 -13.87
CA THR A 201 -21.68 -12.95 -13.24
C THR A 201 -21.73 -12.59 -11.76
N GLU A 202 -20.69 -12.92 -11.00
CA GLU A 202 -20.66 -12.77 -9.53
C GLU A 202 -20.58 -11.30 -9.09
N LEU A 203 -19.87 -10.45 -9.85
CA LEU A 203 -19.72 -9.02 -9.58
C LEU A 203 -20.76 -8.15 -10.30
N GLU A 204 -21.74 -8.77 -10.96
CA GLU A 204 -22.84 -8.07 -11.64
C GLU A 204 -22.29 -7.00 -12.62
N LEU A 205 -21.41 -7.45 -13.52
CA LEU A 205 -20.83 -6.65 -14.59
C LEU A 205 -21.58 -6.93 -15.89
N SER A 206 -22.07 -5.88 -16.53
CA SER A 206 -22.73 -5.95 -17.83
C SER A 206 -21.75 -6.15 -18.99
#